data_AF-A0A7V2LQ22-F1
#
_entry.id   AF-A0A7V2LQ22-F1
#
_cell.length_a   1.000
_cell.length_b   1.000
_cell.length_c   1.000
_cell.angle_alpha   90.00
_cell.angle_beta   90.00
_cell.angle_gamma   90.00
#
_symmetry.space_group_name_H-M   'P 1'
#
loop_
_entity.id
_entity.type
_entity.pdbx_description
1 polymer ?
#
loop_
_entity_poly.entity_id
_entity_poly.type
_entity_poly.pdbx_seq_one_letter_code
_entity_poly.pdbx_strand_id
1 'polypeptide(L)'
;MNIDDERIREAVKQTEILRPPKRSLATFGTTNIYYYLVTEPVYSELIKTAAETVIREGRVIAERPKIVTPFYLSRLEGFSLEARQYFDGLIKNYGSNAPGLFYTYKNEAKELSIVSDNLLAVVAKLNDDIDRRGDPLTSIIRGQDELWDVSLMKFIYEMTQSSLPDNISQLETRGLLDVDSSGIPADTRIRINELFNMVARGEFEPSELKKELDRWGLFEEYEDRFFAIFKKGR
;
A
#
# COMPACT_ATOMS: atom_id res chain seq x y z
N MET A 1 12.72 -21.60 -16.58
CA MET A 1 12.57 -20.76 -15.38
C MET A 1 13.92 -20.10 -15.16
N ASN A 2 13.97 -18.77 -15.09
CA ASN A 2 15.24 -18.03 -15.03
C ASN A 2 15.90 -18.22 -13.66
N ILE A 3 17.23 -18.16 -13.57
CA ILE A 3 17.99 -18.24 -12.30
C ILE A 3 17.55 -17.14 -11.33
N ASP A 4 17.23 -15.96 -11.86
CA ASP A 4 16.71 -14.84 -11.07
C ASP A 4 15.35 -15.16 -10.42
N ASP A 5 14.49 -15.91 -11.11
CA ASP A 5 13.19 -16.32 -10.57
C ASP A 5 13.37 -17.25 -9.35
N GLU A 6 14.40 -18.10 -9.37
CA GLU A 6 14.66 -19.05 -8.27
C GLU A 6 15.26 -18.33 -7.05
N ARG A 7 16.18 -17.37 -7.25
CA ARG A 7 16.71 -16.55 -6.15
C ARG A 7 15.61 -15.74 -5.46
N ILE A 8 14.70 -15.14 -6.23
CA ILE A 8 13.56 -14.39 -5.68
C ILE A 8 12.65 -15.32 -4.86
N ARG A 9 12.32 -16.51 -5.38
CA ARG A 9 11.51 -17.49 -4.65
C ARG A 9 12.15 -17.92 -3.35
N GLU A 10 13.46 -18.13 -3.36
CA GLU A 10 14.19 -18.53 -2.17
C GLU A 10 14.21 -17.40 -1.14
N ALA A 11 14.44 -16.15 -1.55
CA ALA A 11 14.33 -15.00 -0.67
C ALA A 11 12.94 -14.87 -0.03
N VAL A 12 11.88 -15.08 -0.82
CA VAL A 12 10.50 -15.11 -0.28
C VAL A 12 10.32 -16.23 0.74
N LYS A 13 10.80 -17.45 0.44
CA LYS A 13 10.70 -18.60 1.37
C LYS A 13 11.46 -18.38 2.67
N GLN A 14 12.64 -17.78 2.60
CA GLN A 14 13.49 -17.51 3.76
C GLN A 14 13.08 -16.26 4.55
N THR A 15 12.17 -15.44 4.00
CA THR A 15 11.65 -14.27 4.71
C THR A 15 10.62 -14.67 5.75
N GLU A 16 10.88 -14.30 7.00
CA GLU A 16 10.04 -14.62 8.15
C GLU A 16 9.67 -13.35 8.92
N ILE A 17 8.37 -13.17 9.22
CA ILE A 17 7.92 -12.09 10.10
C ILE A 17 8.05 -12.58 11.54
N LEU A 18 9.18 -12.28 12.16
CA LEU A 18 9.49 -12.71 13.54
C LEU A 18 8.58 -12.04 14.57
N ARG A 19 8.18 -10.79 14.31
CA ARG A 19 7.24 -10.04 15.14
C ARG A 19 6.28 -9.27 14.23
N PRO A 20 5.01 -9.69 14.08
CA PRO A 20 4.02 -8.92 13.34
C PRO A 20 3.58 -7.69 14.14
N PRO A 21 3.06 -6.64 13.47
CA PRO A 21 2.46 -5.51 14.16
C PRO A 21 1.17 -5.96 14.86
N LYS A 22 0.83 -5.29 15.96
CA LYS A 22 -0.36 -5.61 16.77
C LYS A 22 -1.66 -5.05 16.19
N ARG A 23 -1.58 -4.25 15.12
CA ARG A 23 -2.72 -3.60 14.46
C ARG A 23 -2.67 -3.85 12.96
N SER A 24 -3.85 -4.09 12.40
CA SER A 24 -4.08 -4.17 10.94
C SER A 24 -3.96 -2.80 10.28
N LEU A 25 -3.88 -2.80 8.95
CA LEU A 25 -3.92 -1.59 8.14
C LEU A 25 -5.25 -0.86 8.33
N ALA A 26 -5.19 0.45 8.56
CA ALA A 26 -6.37 1.29 8.74
C ALA A 26 -7.23 1.37 7.47
N THR A 27 -8.54 1.21 7.63
CA THR A 27 -9.51 1.36 6.53
C THR A 27 -9.71 2.83 6.11
N PHE A 28 -9.69 3.76 7.07
CA PHE A 28 -10.07 5.17 6.88
C PHE A 28 -8.92 6.15 7.07
N GLY A 29 -7.68 5.68 7.08
CA GLY A 29 -6.52 6.53 7.36
C GLY A 29 -5.22 5.91 6.86
N THR A 30 -4.13 6.63 7.08
CA THR A 30 -2.79 6.11 6.79
C THR A 30 -2.32 5.21 7.92
N THR A 31 -1.55 4.18 7.57
CA THR A 31 -0.87 3.31 8.54
C THR A 31 0.62 3.47 8.36
N ASN A 32 1.33 3.84 9.44
CA ASN A 32 2.78 3.96 9.43
C ASN A 32 3.37 2.81 10.24
N ILE A 33 3.99 1.86 9.55
CA ILE A 33 4.57 0.66 10.16
C ILE A 33 6.08 0.85 10.21
N TYR A 34 6.64 0.85 11.42
CA TYR A 34 8.07 0.78 11.61
C TYR A 34 8.54 -0.66 11.41
N TYR A 35 9.65 -0.86 10.69
CA TYR A 35 10.24 -2.19 10.54
C TYR A 35 11.70 -2.20 10.96
N TYR A 36 12.09 -3.32 11.57
CA TYR A 36 13.45 -3.79 11.66
C TYR A 36 13.60 -4.98 10.73
N LEU A 37 14.44 -4.87 9.71
CA LEU A 37 14.80 -5.98 8.84
C LEU A 37 16.19 -6.47 9.25
N VAL A 38 16.26 -7.71 9.71
CA VAL A 38 17.49 -8.35 10.21
C VAL A 38 17.96 -9.43 9.26
N THR A 39 19.25 -9.42 8.93
CA THR A 39 19.88 -10.41 8.04
C THR A 39 21.25 -10.78 8.57
N GLU A 40 21.73 -11.97 8.19
CA GLU A 40 23.15 -12.29 8.29
C GLU A 40 23.87 -11.61 7.10
N PRO A 41 25.06 -11.02 7.29
CA PRO A 41 25.81 -10.40 6.20
C PRO A 41 26.16 -11.40 5.09
N VAL A 42 26.13 -11.00 3.82
CA VAL A 42 26.46 -11.89 2.67
C VAL A 42 27.84 -12.55 2.80
N TYR A 43 28.81 -11.85 3.39
CA TYR A 43 30.19 -12.34 3.54
C TYR A 43 30.37 -13.35 4.70
N SER A 44 29.34 -13.56 5.53
CA SER A 44 29.42 -14.44 6.71
C SER A 44 29.68 -15.90 6.32
N GLU A 45 29.26 -16.31 5.11
CA GLU A 45 29.55 -17.65 4.57
C GLU A 45 31.01 -17.80 4.10
N LEU A 46 31.65 -16.68 3.74
CA LEU A 46 33.00 -16.64 3.18
C LEU A 46 34.08 -16.44 4.25
N ILE A 47 33.72 -15.77 5.34
CA ILE A 47 34.65 -15.42 6.43
C ILE A 47 34.03 -15.87 7.75
N LYS A 48 34.64 -16.86 8.42
CA LYS A 48 34.29 -17.25 9.79
C LYS A 48 34.77 -16.22 10.81
N THR A 49 34.26 -15.00 10.73
CA THR A 49 34.43 -13.95 11.75
C THR A 49 33.41 -14.14 12.88
N ALA A 50 33.48 -13.28 13.91
CA ALA A 50 32.45 -13.22 14.95
C ALA A 50 31.06 -13.05 14.30
N ALA A 51 30.02 -13.62 14.93
CA ALA A 51 28.66 -13.52 14.41
C ALA A 51 28.24 -12.05 14.31
N GLU A 52 27.83 -11.63 13.12
CA GLU A 52 27.37 -10.28 12.82
C GLU A 52 25.94 -10.33 12.30
N THR A 53 25.19 -9.26 12.58
CA THR A 53 23.82 -9.08 12.08
C THR A 53 23.72 -7.70 11.45
N VAL A 54 23.16 -7.64 10.25
CA VAL A 54 22.80 -6.38 9.60
C VAL A 54 21.38 -6.03 10.02
N ILE A 55 21.18 -4.80 10.51
CA ILE A 55 19.87 -4.25 10.85
C ILE A 55 19.57 -3.11 9.88
N ARG A 56 18.49 -3.25 9.12
CA ARG A 56 17.90 -2.18 8.32
C ARG A 56 16.63 -1.67 8.96
N GLU A 57 16.54 -0.37 9.15
CA GLU A 57 15.39 0.28 9.75
C GLU A 57 14.70 1.18 8.73
N GLY A 58 13.38 1.25 8.82
CA GLY A 58 12.60 2.15 7.99
C GLY A 58 11.13 2.15 8.36
N ARG A 59 10.35 2.83 7.53
CA ARG A 59 8.90 2.91 7.66
C ARG A 59 8.23 2.53 6.36
N VAL A 60 7.23 1.66 6.46
CA VAL A 60 6.27 1.43 5.39
C VAL A 60 5.03 2.26 5.71
N ILE A 61 4.71 3.19 4.82
CA ILE A 61 3.50 3.99 4.89
C ILE A 61 2.49 3.38 3.94
N ALA A 62 1.41 2.82 4.49
CA ALA A 62 0.24 2.42 3.74
C ALA A 62 -0.74 3.60 3.72
N GLU A 63 -1.07 4.11 2.55
CA GLU A 63 -2.10 5.14 2.42
C GLU A 63 -3.50 4.56 2.67
N ARG A 64 -4.49 5.43 2.92
CA ARG A 64 -5.90 5.03 2.96
C ARG A 64 -6.24 4.29 1.65
N PRO A 65 -6.75 3.05 1.70
CA PRO A 65 -7.10 2.32 0.50
C PRO A 65 -8.15 3.07 -0.32
N LYS A 66 -8.00 3.07 -1.64
CA LYS A 66 -8.98 3.65 -2.57
C LYS A 66 -9.91 2.57 -3.07
N ILE A 67 -11.20 2.86 -3.16
CA ILE A 67 -12.13 2.02 -3.90
C ILE A 67 -11.96 2.32 -5.39
N VAL A 68 -11.78 1.27 -6.19
CA VAL A 68 -11.64 1.34 -7.64
C VAL A 68 -12.54 0.32 -8.30
N THR A 69 -12.86 0.53 -9.58
CA THR A 69 -13.58 -0.43 -10.42
C THR A 69 -12.78 -0.70 -11.69
N PRO A 70 -13.01 -1.83 -12.40
CA PRO A 70 -12.42 -2.07 -13.71
C PRO A 70 -12.64 -0.91 -14.70
N PHE A 71 -13.83 -0.29 -14.67
CA PHE A 71 -14.16 0.88 -15.48
C PHE A 71 -13.32 2.12 -15.15
N TYR A 72 -13.06 2.36 -13.86
CA TYR A 72 -12.17 3.44 -13.42
C TYR A 72 -10.73 3.18 -13.88
N LEU A 73 -10.23 1.94 -13.72
CA LEU A 73 -8.86 1.58 -14.04
C LEU A 73 -8.56 1.58 -15.54
N SER A 74 -9.54 1.25 -16.39
CA SER A 74 -9.37 1.27 -17.85
C SER A 74 -9.13 2.67 -18.44
N ARG A 75 -9.45 3.73 -17.68
CA ARG A 75 -9.24 5.14 -18.05
C ARG A 75 -7.97 5.76 -17.51
N LEU A 76 -7.10 4.96 -16.91
CA LEU A 76 -5.78 5.46 -16.49
C LEU A 76 -4.93 5.82 -17.71
N GLU A 77 -4.24 6.95 -17.61
CA GLU A 77 -3.30 7.44 -18.62
C GLU A 77 -1.92 6.77 -18.48
N GLY A 78 -1.15 6.73 -19.57
CA GLY A 78 0.23 6.21 -19.55
C GLY A 78 0.35 4.68 -19.68
N PHE A 79 -0.75 3.98 -19.94
CA PHE A 79 -0.76 2.52 -20.11
C PHE A 79 -0.81 2.10 -21.59
N SER A 80 -0.16 0.98 -21.90
CA SER A 80 -0.13 0.39 -23.25
C SER A 80 -1.49 -0.16 -23.68
N LEU A 81 -1.61 -0.53 -24.96
CA LEU A 81 -2.84 -1.14 -25.48
C LEU A 81 -3.14 -2.49 -24.81
N GLU A 82 -2.10 -3.28 -24.52
CA GLU A 82 -2.21 -4.58 -23.85
C GLU A 82 -2.76 -4.43 -22.42
N ALA A 83 -2.33 -3.39 -21.69
CA ALA A 83 -2.87 -3.09 -20.37
C ALA A 83 -4.37 -2.72 -20.44
N ARG A 84 -4.80 -2.00 -21.48
CA ARG A 84 -6.23 -1.71 -21.70
C ARG A 84 -7.02 -2.98 -21.99
N GLN A 85 -6.49 -3.88 -22.82
CA GLN A 85 -7.11 -5.17 -23.11
C GLN A 85 -7.25 -6.05 -21.85
N TYR A 86 -6.29 -5.97 -20.93
CA TYR A 86 -6.40 -6.63 -19.62
C TYR A 86 -7.60 -6.09 -18.82
N PHE A 87 -7.77 -4.77 -18.74
CA PHE A 87 -8.93 -4.17 -18.05
C PHE A 87 -10.25 -4.51 -18.74
N ASP A 88 -10.30 -4.57 -20.07
CA ASP A 88 -11.48 -5.05 -20.81
C ASP A 88 -11.82 -6.51 -20.47
N GLY A 89 -10.80 -7.34 -20.25
CA GLY A 89 -10.95 -8.71 -19.74
C GLY A 89 -11.57 -8.74 -18.34
N LEU A 90 -11.11 -7.88 -17.42
CA LEU A 90 -11.69 -7.76 -16.08
C LEU A 90 -13.16 -7.33 -16.13
N ILE A 91 -13.49 -6.36 -16.99
CA ILE A 91 -14.88 -5.89 -17.18
C ILE A 91 -15.77 -7.06 -17.63
N LYS A 92 -15.31 -7.90 -18.56
CA LYS A 92 -16.07 -9.07 -19.04
C LYS A 92 -16.27 -10.14 -17.97
N ASN A 93 -15.27 -10.37 -17.13
CA ASN A 93 -15.28 -11.46 -16.15
C ASN A 93 -15.98 -11.09 -14.84
N TYR A 94 -15.81 -9.85 -14.38
CA TYR A 94 -16.24 -9.40 -13.06
C TYR A 94 -17.29 -8.28 -13.11
N GLY A 95 -17.54 -7.69 -14.28
CA GLY A 95 -18.40 -6.53 -14.45
C GLY A 95 -17.64 -5.21 -14.36
N SER A 96 -18.15 -4.18 -15.02
CA SER A 96 -17.49 -2.87 -15.11
C SER A 96 -17.35 -2.16 -13.77
N ASN A 97 -18.30 -2.43 -12.85
CA ASN A 97 -18.50 -1.66 -11.62
C ASN A 97 -18.18 -2.48 -10.36
N ALA A 98 -17.54 -3.65 -10.51
CA ALA A 98 -17.15 -4.46 -9.37
C ALA A 98 -16.14 -3.67 -8.49
N PRO A 99 -16.47 -3.35 -7.23
CA PRO A 99 -15.59 -2.58 -6.37
C PRO A 99 -14.40 -3.45 -5.93
N GLY A 100 -13.22 -2.85 -5.92
CA GLY A 100 -11.99 -3.42 -5.38
C GLY A 100 -11.21 -2.39 -4.57
N LEU A 101 -10.33 -2.86 -3.70
CA LEU A 101 -9.45 -2.00 -2.89
C LEU A 101 -8.08 -1.88 -3.53
N PHE A 102 -7.65 -0.63 -3.74
CA PHE A 102 -6.33 -0.29 -4.24
C PHE A 102 -5.51 0.33 -3.11
N TYR A 103 -4.49 -0.40 -2.66
CA TYR A 103 -3.54 0.06 -1.64
C TYR A 103 -2.32 0.72 -2.29
N THR A 104 -1.92 1.86 -1.75
CA THR A 104 -0.68 2.55 -2.14
C THR A 104 0.29 2.49 -0.96
N TYR A 105 1.52 2.09 -1.25
CA TYR A 105 2.59 1.98 -0.26
C TYR A 105 3.76 2.88 -0.62
N LYS A 106 4.42 3.40 0.42
CA LYS A 106 5.70 4.11 0.32
C LYS A 106 6.66 3.53 1.33
N ASN A 107 7.87 3.19 0.87
CA ASN A 107 8.97 2.84 1.75
C ASN A 107 9.82 4.08 2.05
N GLU A 108 10.09 4.33 3.32
CA GLU A 108 11.01 5.35 3.81
C GLU A 108 12.14 4.67 4.61
N ALA A 109 13.22 4.35 3.92
CA ALA A 109 14.42 3.81 4.56
C ALA A 109 15.05 4.84 5.51
N LYS A 110 15.58 4.37 6.64
CA LYS A 110 16.13 5.22 7.70
C LYS A 110 17.61 4.95 7.93
N GLU A 111 17.95 3.81 8.52
CA GLU A 111 19.30 3.51 8.98
C GLU A 111 19.68 2.08 8.64
N LEU A 112 20.97 1.87 8.36
CA LEU A 112 21.59 0.56 8.21
C LEU A 112 22.74 0.48 9.21
N SER A 113 22.72 -0.52 10.07
CA SER A 113 23.77 -0.80 11.04
C SER A 113 24.22 -2.25 10.98
N ILE A 114 25.48 -2.50 11.33
CA ILE A 114 26.03 -3.84 11.48
C ILE A 114 26.47 -3.97 12.93
N VAL A 115 25.95 -4.98 13.61
CA VAL A 115 26.27 -5.28 15.01
C VAL A 115 26.99 -6.60 15.11
N SER A 116 28.05 -6.63 15.92
CA SER A 116 28.81 -7.84 16.25
C SER A 116 28.10 -8.69 17.30
N ASP A 117 26.88 -9.10 16.98
CA ASP A 117 26.07 -10.06 17.72
C ASP A 117 25.35 -10.99 16.74
N ASN A 118 24.99 -12.18 17.19
CA ASN A 118 24.18 -13.11 16.40
C ASN A 118 22.72 -12.63 16.29
N LEU A 119 22.05 -13.08 15.22
CA LEU A 119 20.70 -12.64 14.86
C LEU A 119 19.68 -12.85 15.99
N LEU A 120 19.75 -13.99 16.70
CA LEU A 120 18.82 -14.29 17.79
C LEU A 120 18.98 -13.32 18.96
N ALA A 121 20.21 -12.99 19.34
CA ALA A 121 20.50 -12.02 20.39
C ALA A 121 20.03 -10.61 20.00
N VAL A 122 20.23 -10.22 18.74
CA VAL A 122 19.74 -8.94 18.22
C VAL A 122 18.21 -8.88 18.23
N VAL A 123 17.54 -9.93 17.76
CA VAL A 123 16.07 -10.01 17.78
C VAL A 123 15.51 -9.94 19.20
N ALA A 124 16.16 -10.58 20.17
CA ALA A 124 15.75 -10.50 21.58
C ALA A 124 15.83 -9.06 22.11
N LYS A 125 16.96 -8.36 21.88
CA LYS A 125 17.14 -6.95 22.25
C LYS A 125 16.09 -6.05 21.61
N LEU A 126 15.83 -6.24 20.31
CA LEU A 126 14.81 -5.48 19.58
C LEU A 126 13.40 -5.72 20.15
N ASN A 127 13.05 -6.96 20.51
CA ASN A 127 11.77 -7.25 21.16
C ASN A 127 11.62 -6.48 22.48
N ASP A 128 12.61 -6.55 23.35
CA ASP A 128 12.60 -5.83 24.63
C ASP A 128 12.45 -4.32 24.44
N ASP A 129 13.14 -3.74 23.46
CA ASP A 129 13.07 -2.32 23.13
C ASP A 129 11.73 -1.90 22.53
N ILE A 130 11.11 -2.76 21.70
CA ILE A 130 9.76 -2.51 21.18
C ILE A 130 8.74 -2.59 22.30
N ASP A 131 8.83 -3.60 23.17
CA ASP A 131 7.90 -3.75 24.30
C ASP A 131 8.03 -2.60 25.31
N ARG A 132 9.24 -2.11 25.54
CA ARG A 132 9.47 -0.91 26.38
C ARG A 132 8.87 0.35 25.77
N ARG A 133 8.92 0.52 24.45
CA ARG A 133 8.32 1.67 23.75
C ARG A 133 6.80 1.57 23.64
N GLY A 134 6.26 0.35 23.65
CA GLY A 134 4.83 0.09 23.54
C GLY A 134 4.24 0.42 22.16
N ASP A 135 5.07 0.53 21.12
CA ASP A 135 4.60 0.87 19.76
C ASP A 135 3.88 -0.34 19.13
N PRO A 136 2.57 -0.23 18.84
CA PRO A 136 1.80 -1.34 18.29
C PRO A 136 2.04 -1.59 16.80
N LEU A 137 2.67 -0.66 16.08
CA LEU A 137 2.92 -0.72 14.63
C LEU A 137 4.41 -0.89 14.33
N THR A 138 5.12 -1.66 15.15
CA THR A 138 6.52 -2.03 14.90
C THR A 138 6.65 -3.52 14.65
N SER A 139 7.41 -3.87 13.61
CA SER A 139 7.63 -5.25 13.17
C SER A 139 9.11 -5.61 13.10
N ILE A 140 9.41 -6.90 13.29
CA ILE A 140 10.73 -7.47 13.04
C ILE A 140 10.59 -8.50 11.92
N ILE A 141 11.40 -8.33 10.87
CA ILE A 141 11.40 -9.16 9.67
C ILE A 141 12.79 -9.76 9.55
N ARG A 142 12.89 -11.09 9.44
CA ARG A 142 14.10 -11.77 9.01
C ARG A 142 14.07 -11.91 7.49
N GLY A 143 15.16 -11.58 6.82
CA GLY A 143 15.26 -11.67 5.36
C GLY A 143 16.64 -12.12 4.87
N GLN A 144 16.87 -11.95 3.58
CA GLN A 144 18.19 -12.09 2.96
C GLN A 144 18.80 -10.71 2.69
N ASP A 145 20.11 -10.58 2.88
CA ASP A 145 20.81 -9.29 2.80
C ASP A 145 20.77 -8.69 1.38
N GLU A 146 20.98 -9.51 0.35
CA GLU A 146 20.98 -9.07 -1.05
C GLU A 146 19.58 -8.71 -1.58
N LEU A 147 18.53 -9.36 -1.05
CA LEU A 147 17.14 -9.26 -1.51
C LEU A 147 16.21 -8.79 -0.38
N TRP A 148 16.70 -7.87 0.44
CA TRP A 148 15.96 -7.33 1.59
C TRP A 148 14.66 -6.62 1.17
N ASP A 149 14.63 -6.03 -0.02
CA ASP A 149 13.47 -5.35 -0.58
C ASP A 149 12.38 -6.36 -0.99
N VAL A 150 12.76 -7.54 -1.49
CA VAL A 150 11.84 -8.67 -1.69
C VAL A 150 11.22 -9.12 -0.37
N SER A 151 12.02 -9.20 0.69
CA SER A 151 11.52 -9.51 2.05
C SER A 151 10.50 -8.46 2.53
N LEU A 152 10.78 -7.18 2.29
CA LEU A 152 9.87 -6.10 2.62
C LEU A 152 8.56 -6.15 1.81
N MET A 153 8.64 -6.49 0.52
CA MET A 153 7.46 -6.68 -0.33
C MET A 153 6.59 -7.85 0.12
N LYS A 154 7.20 -8.98 0.53
CA LYS A 154 6.47 -10.10 1.14
C LYS A 154 5.75 -9.66 2.42
N PHE A 155 6.44 -8.92 3.29
CA PHE A 155 5.84 -8.36 4.50
C PHE A 155 4.62 -7.48 4.19
N ILE A 156 4.73 -6.56 3.22
CA ILE A 156 3.63 -5.70 2.78
C ILE A 156 2.44 -6.54 2.27
N TYR A 157 2.71 -7.57 1.49
CA TYR A 157 1.69 -8.49 0.98
C TYR A 157 0.93 -9.19 2.11
N GLU A 158 1.64 -9.78 3.08
CA GLU A 158 1.01 -10.47 4.23
C GLU A 158 0.22 -9.52 5.13
N MET A 159 0.73 -8.29 5.33
CA MET A 159 0.00 -7.24 6.04
C MET A 159 -1.29 -6.83 5.31
N THR A 160 -1.23 -6.72 3.98
CA THR A 160 -2.41 -6.42 3.16
C THR A 160 -3.43 -7.54 3.28
N GLN A 161 -2.99 -8.79 3.10
CA GLN A 161 -3.86 -9.96 3.09
C GLN A 161 -4.57 -10.16 4.42
N SER A 162 -3.86 -10.01 5.54
CA SER A 162 -4.43 -10.15 6.88
C SER A 162 -5.40 -9.01 7.24
N SER A 163 -5.19 -7.80 6.71
CA SER A 163 -6.04 -6.63 6.97
C SER A 163 -7.28 -6.54 6.06
N LEU A 164 -7.26 -7.24 4.93
CA LEU A 164 -8.27 -7.10 3.89
C LEU A 164 -9.70 -7.46 4.35
N PRO A 165 -9.96 -8.57 5.07
CA PRO A 165 -11.31 -8.93 5.50
C PRO A 165 -11.95 -7.87 6.41
N ASP A 166 -11.19 -7.38 7.39
CA ASP A 166 -11.67 -6.35 8.32
C ASP A 166 -11.95 -5.04 7.59
N ASN A 167 -11.06 -4.64 6.66
CA ASN A 167 -11.23 -3.42 5.88
C ASN A 167 -12.46 -3.49 4.97
N ILE A 168 -12.70 -4.63 4.31
CA ILE A 168 -13.91 -4.86 3.53
C ILE A 168 -15.14 -4.76 4.42
N SER A 169 -15.17 -5.49 5.54
CA SER A 169 -16.32 -5.50 6.46
C SER A 169 -16.66 -4.10 7.00
N GLN A 170 -15.65 -3.28 7.33
CA GLN A 170 -15.85 -1.91 7.79
C GLN A 170 -16.42 -0.99 6.70
N LEU A 171 -16.01 -1.18 5.44
CA LEU A 171 -16.56 -0.42 4.31
C LEU A 171 -17.99 -0.85 4.00
N GLU A 172 -18.27 -2.14 3.99
CA GLU A 172 -19.61 -2.72 3.79
C GLU A 172 -20.60 -2.25 4.86
N THR A 173 -20.20 -2.29 6.14
CA THR A 173 -21.06 -1.83 7.26
C THR A 173 -21.46 -0.36 7.13
N ARG A 174 -20.65 0.45 6.43
CA ARG A 174 -20.93 1.86 6.15
C ARG A 174 -21.59 2.10 4.79
N GLY A 175 -21.91 1.05 4.03
CA GLY A 175 -22.45 1.13 2.67
C GLY A 175 -21.48 1.75 1.66
N LEU A 176 -20.19 1.83 1.97
CA LEU A 176 -19.20 2.52 1.11
C LEU A 176 -18.86 1.73 -0.15
N LEU A 177 -19.10 0.42 -0.13
CA LEU A 177 -18.98 -0.45 -1.31
C LEU A 177 -20.27 -0.47 -2.15
N ASP A 178 -21.37 0.11 -1.67
CA ASP A 178 -22.65 0.08 -2.38
C ASP A 178 -22.54 0.88 -3.68
N VAL A 179 -22.95 0.25 -4.78
CA VAL A 179 -22.85 0.81 -6.13
C VAL A 179 -24.21 1.35 -6.56
N ASP A 180 -24.26 2.61 -6.99
CA ASP A 180 -25.48 3.25 -7.49
C ASP A 180 -25.88 2.72 -8.88
N SER A 181 -27.05 3.15 -9.38
CA SER A 181 -27.54 2.77 -10.72
C SER A 181 -26.62 3.19 -11.86
N SER A 182 -25.71 4.13 -11.62
CA SER A 182 -24.73 4.63 -12.58
C SER A 182 -23.39 3.89 -12.47
N GLY A 183 -23.25 2.92 -11.57
CA GLY A 183 -22.04 2.13 -11.42
C GLY A 183 -20.99 2.73 -10.51
N ILE A 184 -21.36 3.71 -9.67
CA ILE A 184 -20.42 4.45 -8.82
C ILE A 184 -20.53 3.99 -7.37
N PRO A 185 -19.43 3.57 -6.72
CA PRO A 185 -19.42 3.29 -5.29
C PRO A 185 -19.74 4.53 -4.44
N ALA A 186 -20.42 4.36 -3.32
CA ALA A 186 -20.78 5.45 -2.42
C ALA A 186 -19.56 6.24 -1.89
N ASP A 187 -18.43 5.57 -1.60
CA ASP A 187 -17.17 6.25 -1.22
C ASP A 187 -16.70 7.26 -2.28
N THR A 188 -16.85 6.91 -3.57
CA THR A 188 -16.45 7.77 -4.68
C THR A 188 -17.26 9.06 -4.69
N ARG A 189 -18.58 8.99 -4.47
CA ARG A 189 -19.44 10.18 -4.37
C ARG A 189 -19.01 11.08 -3.21
N ILE A 190 -18.70 10.50 -2.06
CA ILE A 190 -18.21 11.23 -0.88
C ILE A 190 -16.87 11.90 -1.21
N ARG A 191 -15.92 11.15 -1.80
CA ARG A 191 -14.60 11.64 -2.18
C ARG A 191 -14.68 12.79 -3.18
N ILE A 192 -15.54 12.71 -4.19
CA ILE A 192 -15.74 13.81 -5.15
C ILE A 192 -16.19 15.08 -4.44
N ASN A 193 -17.12 14.97 -3.48
CA ASN A 193 -17.55 16.11 -2.68
C ASN A 193 -16.40 16.71 -1.85
N GLU A 194 -15.55 15.86 -1.26
CA GLU A 194 -14.35 16.31 -0.55
C GLU A 194 -13.38 17.04 -1.48
N LEU A 195 -13.12 16.51 -2.69
CA LEU A 195 -12.26 17.15 -3.68
C LEU A 195 -12.80 18.52 -4.10
N PHE A 196 -14.10 18.66 -4.34
CA PHE A 196 -14.73 19.96 -4.57
C PHE A 196 -14.48 20.95 -3.42
N ASN A 197 -14.58 20.50 -2.17
CA ASN A 197 -14.31 21.34 -1.01
C ASN A 197 -12.82 21.71 -0.87
N MET A 198 -11.90 20.83 -1.26
CA MET A 198 -10.46 21.12 -1.29
C MET A 198 -10.13 22.16 -2.38
N VAL A 199 -10.72 22.02 -3.57
CA VAL A 199 -10.55 23.02 -4.64
C VAL A 199 -11.08 24.38 -4.21
N ALA A 200 -12.25 24.43 -3.56
CA ALA A 200 -12.81 25.68 -3.02
C ALA A 200 -11.91 26.37 -1.98
N ARG A 201 -11.04 25.61 -1.30
CA ARG A 201 -10.06 26.10 -0.32
C ARG A 201 -8.67 26.38 -0.92
N GLY A 202 -8.46 26.09 -2.21
CA GLY A 202 -7.15 26.21 -2.86
C GLY A 202 -6.15 25.11 -2.46
N GLU A 203 -6.62 24.01 -1.87
CA GLU A 203 -5.79 22.88 -1.43
C GLU A 203 -5.63 21.80 -2.52
N PHE A 204 -6.38 21.92 -3.63
CA PHE A 204 -6.39 20.96 -4.72
C PHE A 204 -6.61 21.67 -6.05
N GLU A 205 -5.91 21.20 -7.08
CA GLU A 205 -5.98 21.80 -8.41
C GLU A 205 -7.30 21.44 -9.13
N PRO A 206 -8.02 22.41 -9.73
CA PRO A 206 -9.22 22.12 -10.50
C PRO A 206 -8.99 21.13 -11.66
N SER A 207 -7.80 21.16 -12.28
CA SER A 207 -7.44 20.24 -13.35
C SER A 207 -7.35 18.78 -12.87
N GLU A 208 -6.86 18.55 -11.66
CA GLU A 208 -6.80 17.23 -11.05
C GLU A 208 -8.19 16.72 -10.64
N LEU A 209 -9.08 17.61 -10.18
CA LEU A 209 -10.49 17.26 -9.96
C LEU A 209 -11.16 16.85 -11.27
N LYS A 210 -10.89 17.57 -12.37
CA LYS A 210 -11.43 17.21 -13.68
C LYS A 210 -10.99 15.81 -14.10
N LYS A 211 -9.70 15.50 -13.98
CA LYS A 211 -9.16 14.16 -14.31
C LYS A 211 -9.85 13.07 -13.50
N GLU A 212 -10.10 13.31 -12.21
CA GLU A 212 -10.80 12.34 -11.37
C GLU A 212 -12.25 12.14 -11.81
N LEU A 213 -12.98 13.22 -12.13
CA LEU A 213 -14.34 13.15 -12.68
C LEU A 213 -14.37 12.39 -14.01
N ASP A 214 -13.42 12.66 -14.91
CA ASP A 214 -13.33 11.99 -16.21
C ASP A 214 -13.07 10.49 -16.07
N ARG A 215 -12.20 10.07 -15.12
CA ARG A 215 -11.92 8.65 -14.85
C ARG A 215 -13.16 7.89 -14.38
N TRP A 216 -14.00 8.53 -13.58
CA TRP A 216 -15.27 7.97 -13.14
C TRP A 216 -16.40 8.15 -14.15
N GLY A 217 -16.18 8.86 -15.26
CA GLY A 217 -17.23 9.16 -16.24
C GLY A 217 -18.31 10.10 -15.68
N LEU A 218 -17.96 10.93 -14.70
CA LEU A 218 -18.88 11.77 -13.94
C LEU A 218 -18.84 13.25 -14.33
N PHE A 219 -17.99 13.64 -15.28
CA PHE A 219 -17.84 15.06 -15.60
C PHE A 219 -19.15 15.72 -16.02
N GLU A 220 -19.95 15.09 -16.88
CA GLU A 220 -21.25 15.62 -17.32
C GLU A 220 -22.22 15.85 -16.14
N GLU A 221 -22.25 14.93 -15.17
CA GLU A 221 -23.11 15.06 -13.98
C GLU A 221 -22.69 16.24 -13.08
N TYR A 222 -21.39 16.54 -13.02
CA TYR A 222 -20.83 17.58 -12.16
C TYR A 222 -20.41 18.85 -12.92
N GLU A 223 -20.72 18.97 -14.21
CA GLU A 223 -20.21 20.00 -15.11
C GLU A 223 -20.52 21.41 -14.60
N ASP A 224 -21.79 21.67 -14.29
CA ASP A 224 -22.25 22.98 -13.78
C ASP A 224 -21.54 23.36 -12.47
N ARG A 225 -21.38 22.39 -11.56
CA ARG A 225 -20.70 22.59 -10.28
C ARG A 225 -19.20 22.84 -10.49
N PHE A 226 -18.59 22.14 -11.43
CA PHE A 226 -17.18 22.34 -11.81
C PHE A 226 -16.95 23.73 -12.37
N PHE A 227 -17.76 24.19 -13.32
CA PHE A 227 -17.61 25.54 -13.88
C PHE A 227 -17.94 26.66 -12.90
N ALA A 228 -18.79 26.41 -11.89
CA ALA A 228 -19.06 27.37 -10.83
C ALA A 228 -17.82 27.72 -10.00
N ILE A 229 -16.80 26.86 -9.95
CA ILE A 229 -15.51 27.12 -9.27
C ILE A 229 -14.85 28.38 -9.84
N PHE A 230 -14.82 28.50 -11.17
CA PHE A 230 -14.17 29.62 -11.87
C PHE A 230 -14.99 30.90 -11.86
N LYS A 231 -16.31 30.82 -11.59
CA LYS A 231 -17.19 31.98 -11.47
C LYS A 231 -17.05 32.69 -10.13
N LYS A 232 -16.62 31.98 -9.07
CA LYS A 232 -16.40 32.54 -7.72
C LYS A 232 -15.03 33.18 -7.53
N GLY A 233 -14.07 32.91 -8.42
CA GLY A 233 -12.73 33.52 -8.41
C GLY A 233 -12.61 34.85 -9.17
N ARG A 234 -13.74 35.49 -9.49
CA ARG A 234 -13.82 36.80 -10.17
C ARG A 234 -14.40 37.85 -9.24
#